data_AF-A0A8I2G059-F1
#
_entry.id   AF-A0A8I2G059-F1
#
_cell.length_a   1.000
_cell.length_b   1.000
_cell.length_c   1.000
_cell.angle_alpha   90.00
_cell.angle_beta   90.00
_cell.angle_gamma   90.00
#
_symmetry.space_group_name_H-M   'P 1'
#
loop_
_entity.id
_entity.type
_entity.pdbx_description
1 polymer ?
#
loop_
_entity_poly.entity_id
_entity_poly.type
_entity_poly.pdbx_seq_one_letter_code
_entity_poly.pdbx_strand_id
1 'polypeptide(L)'
;MSDTLKRRHFIQSLLVFLGAGVSIKSKLIFASKPDKNLKEKEEKMNAVTKRRLSAPCGLDCFNCEIYEKNITGEMKKQFALKIRKDPEEVPCKGCRLENGCKHLGQPCETLKCIKDKELEFCFQCEEFPCVKLQPAKEGADRFPHNFKLFNLCRMKAVGVEKWAEEEAKLIRQRYYLGKFIPGTGPILKKTSET
;
A
#
# COMPACT_ATOMS: atom_id res chain seq x y z
N MET A 1 -14.10 -14.03 42.22
CA MET A 1 -15.16 -13.24 41.56
C MET A 1 -15.13 -11.86 42.21
N SER A 2 -14.18 -10.97 41.91
CA SER A 2 -13.73 -10.43 40.61
C SER A 2 -14.86 -9.64 39.92
N ASP A 3 -14.64 -8.49 39.31
CA ASP A 3 -13.48 -7.60 39.31
C ASP A 3 -13.96 -6.31 38.62
N THR A 4 -14.33 -5.29 39.39
CA THR A 4 -14.69 -3.97 38.85
C THR A 4 -14.49 -2.92 39.93
N LEU A 5 -13.26 -2.45 40.14
CA LEU A 5 -12.95 -1.06 40.52
C LEU A 5 -11.44 -0.87 40.72
N LYS A 6 -10.86 0.11 40.01
CA LYS A 6 -9.77 1.04 40.39
C LYS A 6 -9.20 1.63 39.09
N ARG A 7 -9.92 2.56 38.44
CA ARG A 7 -9.88 4.03 38.68
C ARG A 7 -8.48 4.57 38.94
N ARG A 8 -7.98 5.20 37.87
CA ARG A 8 -7.14 6.40 37.77
C ARG A 8 -7.09 7.30 39.02
N HIS A 9 -5.92 7.93 39.17
CA HIS A 9 -5.55 9.13 39.95
C HIS A 9 -4.89 8.91 41.33
N PHE A 10 -3.56 9.08 41.37
CA PHE A 10 -2.71 9.64 42.44
C PHE A 10 -1.26 9.50 41.91
N ILE A 11 -0.33 10.47 41.86
CA ILE A 11 -0.02 11.64 42.70
C ILE A 11 0.72 12.67 41.83
N GLN A 12 0.43 13.95 42.04
CA GLN A 12 1.32 15.06 41.73
C GLN A 12 1.79 15.69 43.06
N SER A 13 3.06 16.11 43.09
CA SER A 13 3.71 16.99 44.09
C SER A 13 4.22 16.36 45.41
N LEU A 14 5.54 16.39 45.67
CA LEU A 14 6.21 17.48 46.41
C LEU A 14 7.74 17.32 46.41
N LEU A 15 8.39 18.48 46.53
CA LEU A 15 9.82 18.82 46.51
C LEU A 15 10.65 18.32 47.71
N VAL A 16 11.95 18.17 47.44
CA VAL A 16 13.13 18.40 48.30
C VAL A 16 13.29 17.52 49.54
N PHE A 17 14.30 16.64 49.52
CA PHE A 17 15.27 16.50 50.62
C PHE A 17 16.63 16.02 50.09
N LEU A 18 17.66 16.71 50.54
CA LEU A 18 19.09 16.49 50.30
C LEU A 18 19.59 15.19 50.96
N GLY A 19 20.57 14.55 50.31
CA GLY A 19 21.64 13.82 50.99
C GLY A 19 21.40 12.34 51.32
N ALA A 20 21.88 11.45 50.44
CA ALA A 20 22.74 10.30 50.78
C ALA A 20 22.86 9.40 49.54
N GLY A 21 24.10 9.14 49.12
CA GLY A 21 24.39 8.32 47.95
C GLY A 21 23.88 6.89 48.07
N VAL A 22 23.15 6.45 47.05
CA VAL A 22 22.98 5.03 46.73
C VAL A 22 23.19 4.88 45.23
N SER A 23 24.24 4.14 44.89
CA SER A 23 24.62 3.75 43.53
C SER A 23 23.53 2.85 42.94
N ILE A 24 22.64 3.41 42.12
CA ILE A 24 21.67 2.63 41.35
C ILE A 24 22.36 2.27 40.02
N LYS A 25 22.87 1.04 39.96
CA LYS A 25 23.34 0.42 38.72
C LYS A 25 22.24 0.56 37.65
N SER A 26 22.54 1.35 36.62
CA SER A 26 21.75 1.43 35.39
C SER A 26 21.63 0.02 34.80
N LYS A 27 20.49 -0.63 35.00
CA LYS A 27 20.11 -1.83 34.26
C LYS A 27 19.71 -1.34 32.87
N LEU A 28 20.66 -1.43 31.93
CA LEU A 28 20.39 -1.38 30.50
C LEU A 28 19.19 -2.29 30.21
N ILE A 29 18.11 -1.69 29.74
CA ILE A 29 16.95 -2.40 29.21
C ILE A 29 17.43 -3.09 27.93
N PHE A 30 17.61 -4.40 27.98
CA PHE A 30 17.75 -5.21 26.78
C PHE A 30 16.44 -5.11 26.00
N ALA A 31 16.49 -4.52 24.80
CA ALA A 31 15.41 -4.63 23.83
C ALA A 31 15.23 -6.12 23.52
N SER A 32 14.17 -6.72 24.05
CA SER A 32 13.82 -8.11 23.75
C SER A 32 13.53 -8.21 22.25
N LYS A 33 14.11 -9.23 21.59
CA LYS A 33 13.77 -9.51 20.20
C LYS A 33 12.25 -9.72 20.12
N PRO A 34 11.56 -9.10 19.15
CA PRO A 34 10.12 -9.22 19.01
C PRO A 34 9.71 -10.68 18.88
N ASP A 35 8.65 -11.07 19.61
CA ASP A 35 8.08 -12.41 19.61
C ASP A 35 7.75 -12.83 18.17
N LYS A 36 8.29 -13.98 17.75
CA LYS A 36 8.09 -14.52 16.39
C LYS A 36 6.59 -14.69 16.08
N ASN A 37 5.79 -15.03 17.07
CA ASN A 37 4.34 -15.21 16.92
C ASN A 37 3.61 -13.87 16.69
N LEU A 38 4.09 -12.78 17.29
CA LEU A 38 3.56 -11.43 17.02
C LEU A 38 3.95 -10.95 15.63
N LYS A 39 5.20 -11.16 15.21
CA LYS A 39 5.67 -10.83 13.87
C LYS A 39 4.92 -11.56 12.78
N GLU A 40 4.75 -12.87 12.91
CA GLU A 40 3.99 -13.69 11.94
C GLU A 40 2.52 -13.24 11.83
N LYS A 41 1.90 -12.85 12.96
CA LYS A 41 0.55 -12.29 12.97
C LYS A 41 0.47 -10.92 12.29
N GLU A 42 1.43 -10.04 12.55
CA GLU A 42 1.52 -8.72 11.90
C GLU A 42 1.76 -8.86 10.39
N GLU A 43 2.68 -9.72 9.96
CA GLU A 43 2.95 -10.01 8.56
C GLU A 43 1.71 -10.57 7.85
N LYS A 44 1.01 -11.51 8.49
CA LYS A 44 -0.24 -12.06 7.95
C LYS A 44 -1.35 -11.00 7.87
N MET A 45 -1.50 -10.15 8.88
CA MET A 45 -2.46 -9.03 8.88
C MET A 45 -2.14 -8.01 7.78
N ASN A 46 -0.86 -7.72 7.57
CA ASN A 46 -0.39 -6.83 6.52
C ASN A 46 -0.65 -7.41 5.13
N ALA A 47 -0.37 -8.70 4.91
CA ALA A 47 -0.65 -9.39 3.65
C ALA A 47 -2.15 -9.37 3.31
N VAL A 48 -3.02 -9.67 4.30
CA VAL A 48 -4.49 -9.59 4.13
C VAL A 48 -4.92 -8.17 3.78
N THR A 49 -4.32 -7.17 4.41
CA THR A 49 -4.60 -5.75 4.12
C THR A 49 -4.19 -5.39 2.70
N LYS A 50 -3.00 -5.81 2.25
CA LYS A 50 -2.52 -5.52 0.89
C LYS A 50 -3.33 -6.26 -0.18
N ARG A 51 -3.78 -7.50 0.06
CA ARG A 51 -4.70 -8.21 -0.85
C ARG A 51 -5.98 -7.40 -1.07
N ARG A 52 -6.59 -6.89 0.01
CA ARG A 52 -7.79 -6.04 -0.06
C ARG A 52 -7.54 -4.70 -0.78
N LEU A 53 -6.32 -4.17 -0.67
CA LEU A 53 -5.88 -2.98 -1.40
C LEU A 53 -5.31 -3.28 -2.80
N SER A 54 -5.37 -4.53 -3.26
CA SER A 54 -5.00 -4.92 -4.61
C SER A 54 -6.23 -4.86 -5.51
N ALA A 55 -6.16 -4.02 -6.53
CA ALA A 55 -7.26 -3.84 -7.47
C ALA A 55 -7.48 -5.11 -8.29
N PRO A 56 -8.74 -5.42 -8.67
CA PRO A 56 -9.03 -6.55 -9.55
C PRO A 56 -8.27 -6.51 -10.88
N CYS A 57 -7.91 -5.32 -11.35
CA CYS A 57 -7.18 -5.10 -12.60
C CYS A 57 -5.65 -5.14 -12.47
N GLY A 58 -5.11 -5.46 -11.29
CA GLY A 58 -3.66 -5.58 -11.05
C GLY A 58 -2.96 -4.33 -10.52
N LEU A 59 -3.69 -3.26 -10.19
CA LEU A 59 -3.11 -2.10 -9.53
C LEU A 59 -2.90 -2.35 -8.04
N ASP A 60 -1.72 -2.00 -7.55
CA ASP A 60 -1.33 -1.96 -6.14
C ASP A 60 -1.79 -0.64 -5.50
N CYS A 61 -3.06 -0.52 -5.10
CA CYS A 61 -3.56 0.73 -4.50
C CYS A 61 -2.77 1.12 -3.23
N PHE A 62 -2.23 0.14 -2.49
CA PHE A 62 -1.39 0.40 -1.32
C PHE A 62 -0.07 1.14 -1.62
N ASN A 63 0.43 1.12 -2.87
CA ASN A 63 1.59 1.93 -3.29
C ASN A 63 1.15 3.15 -4.15
N CYS A 64 -0.14 3.40 -4.31
CA CYS A 64 -0.64 4.50 -5.10
C CYS A 64 -0.43 5.82 -4.36
N GLU A 65 0.08 6.83 -5.06
CA GLU A 65 0.39 8.15 -4.52
C GLU A 65 -0.81 8.89 -3.92
N ILE A 66 -2.01 8.65 -4.46
CA ILE A 66 -3.26 9.28 -4.02
C ILE A 66 -4.03 8.46 -2.97
N TYR A 67 -3.50 7.30 -2.57
CA TYR A 67 -4.07 6.54 -1.46
C TYR A 67 -3.93 7.36 -0.18
N GLU A 68 -4.97 7.39 0.64
CA GLU A 68 -5.06 8.30 1.80
C GLU A 68 -3.89 8.17 2.78
N LYS A 69 -3.27 6.99 2.88
CA LYS A 69 -2.10 6.75 3.75
C LYS A 69 -0.76 7.17 3.14
N ASN A 70 -0.73 7.46 1.83
CA ASN A 70 0.48 7.77 1.08
C ASN A 70 0.55 9.25 0.67
N ILE A 71 -0.61 9.88 0.44
CA ILE A 71 -0.68 11.23 -0.13
C ILE A 71 -0.22 12.30 0.86
N THR A 72 0.71 13.17 0.43
CA THR A 72 1.18 14.31 1.23
C THR A 72 0.31 15.55 1.01
N GLY A 73 0.36 16.52 1.92
CA GLY A 73 -0.38 17.78 1.79
C GLY A 73 -0.04 18.56 0.52
N GLU A 74 1.23 18.53 0.09
CA GLU A 74 1.66 19.14 -1.18
C GLU A 74 1.06 18.40 -2.38
N MET A 75 1.12 17.06 -2.36
CA MET A 75 0.52 16.25 -3.42
C MET A 75 -0.99 16.47 -3.53
N LYS A 76 -1.72 16.59 -2.40
CA LYS A 76 -3.15 16.94 -2.43
C LYS A 76 -3.39 18.22 -3.23
N LYS A 77 -2.66 19.30 -2.94
CA LYS A 77 -2.79 20.59 -3.65
C LYS A 77 -2.49 20.45 -5.14
N GLN A 78 -1.39 19.79 -5.49
CA GLN A 78 -0.97 19.60 -6.88
C GLN A 78 -2.00 18.78 -7.69
N PHE A 79 -2.50 17.69 -7.11
CA PHE A 79 -3.53 16.87 -7.77
C PHE A 79 -4.87 17.60 -7.86
N ALA A 80 -5.29 18.29 -6.80
CA ALA A 80 -6.52 19.09 -6.76
C ALA A 80 -6.60 20.12 -7.88
N LEU A 81 -5.49 20.84 -8.13
CA LEU A 81 -5.39 21.78 -9.25
C LEU A 81 -5.58 21.08 -10.61
N LYS A 82 -4.96 19.91 -10.80
CA LYS A 82 -5.06 19.14 -12.05
C LYS A 82 -6.47 18.63 -12.31
N ILE A 83 -7.18 18.17 -11.27
CA ILE A 83 -8.51 17.58 -11.39
C ILE A 83 -9.65 18.57 -11.11
N ARG A 84 -9.32 19.84 -10.80
CA ARG A 84 -10.26 20.92 -10.45
C ARG A 84 -11.22 20.54 -9.32
N LYS A 85 -10.67 20.04 -8.21
CA LYS A 85 -11.42 19.67 -6.99
C LYS A 85 -10.80 20.27 -5.74
N ASP A 86 -11.47 20.14 -4.60
CA ASP A 86 -10.87 20.48 -3.32
C ASP A 86 -9.73 19.49 -2.97
N PRO A 87 -8.61 19.95 -2.38
CA PRO A 87 -7.53 19.09 -1.87
C PRO A 87 -7.99 17.91 -1.00
N GLU A 88 -9.04 18.09 -0.19
CA GLU A 88 -9.57 17.05 0.69
C GLU A 88 -10.43 16.00 -0.05
N GLU A 89 -10.79 16.27 -1.30
CA GLU A 89 -11.44 15.27 -2.17
C GLU A 89 -10.43 14.37 -2.89
N VAL A 90 -9.14 14.71 -2.89
CA VAL A 90 -8.09 13.95 -3.61
C VAL A 90 -7.80 12.58 -2.96
N PRO A 91 -7.68 12.44 -1.62
CA PRO A 91 -7.43 11.14 -1.01
C PRO A 91 -8.47 10.08 -1.41
N CYS A 92 -7.98 8.85 -1.60
CA CYS A 92 -8.75 7.69 -2.03
C CYS A 92 -8.54 6.52 -1.06
N LYS A 93 -9.58 5.73 -0.79
CA LYS A 93 -9.53 4.55 0.08
C LYS A 93 -9.18 3.23 -0.63
N GLY A 94 -8.92 3.31 -1.94
CA GLY A 94 -8.63 2.16 -2.79
C GLY A 94 -9.88 1.67 -3.54
N CYS A 95 -9.67 1.07 -4.72
CA CYS A 95 -10.75 0.90 -5.69
C CYS A 95 -11.89 0.00 -5.24
N ARG A 96 -11.63 -0.96 -4.33
CA ARG A 96 -12.68 -1.85 -3.81
C ARG A 96 -13.65 -1.11 -2.88
N LEU A 97 -13.18 -0.09 -2.16
CA LEU A 97 -14.00 0.75 -1.28
C LEU A 97 -14.64 1.92 -2.02
N GLU A 98 -13.99 2.41 -3.07
CA GLU A 98 -14.43 3.59 -3.86
C GLU A 98 -15.27 3.22 -5.10
N ASN A 99 -15.66 1.94 -5.23
CA ASN A 99 -16.35 1.40 -6.41
C ASN A 99 -15.65 1.72 -7.75
N GLY A 100 -14.31 1.70 -7.74
CA GLY A 100 -13.47 2.02 -8.88
C GLY A 100 -12.35 2.99 -8.50
N CYS A 101 -11.55 3.41 -9.49
CA CYS A 101 -10.63 4.51 -9.25
C CYS A 101 -11.43 5.82 -9.13
N LYS A 102 -11.41 6.42 -7.94
CA LYS A 102 -12.15 7.67 -7.62
C LYS A 102 -11.94 8.79 -8.64
N HIS A 103 -10.74 8.86 -9.23
CA HIS A 103 -10.35 9.91 -10.18
C HIS A 103 -10.34 9.44 -11.64
N LEU A 104 -11.02 8.34 -11.96
CA LEU A 104 -11.18 7.88 -13.35
C LEU A 104 -12.09 8.81 -14.17
N GLY A 105 -12.95 9.59 -13.50
CA GLY A 105 -13.91 10.51 -14.15
C GLY A 105 -15.14 9.81 -14.75
N GLN A 106 -15.21 8.49 -14.66
CA GLN A 106 -16.30 7.65 -15.19
C GLN A 106 -16.40 6.34 -14.40
N PRO A 107 -17.53 5.61 -14.49
CA PRO A 107 -17.66 4.28 -13.91
C PRO A 107 -16.54 3.32 -14.36
N CYS A 108 -16.10 2.44 -13.46
CA CYS A 108 -15.04 1.48 -13.74
C CYS A 108 -15.61 0.18 -14.32
N GLU A 109 -15.60 0.07 -15.66
CA GLU A 109 -16.08 -1.13 -16.38
C GLU A 109 -15.33 -2.41 -15.99
N THR A 110 -14.04 -2.33 -15.64
CA THR A 110 -13.29 -3.50 -15.17
C THR A 110 -13.79 -4.01 -13.82
N LEU A 111 -14.14 -3.11 -12.90
CA LEU A 111 -14.68 -3.51 -11.61
C LEU A 111 -16.08 -4.11 -11.76
N LYS A 112 -16.92 -3.51 -12.61
CA LYS A 112 -18.24 -4.04 -12.96
C LYS A 112 -18.12 -5.47 -13.51
N CYS A 113 -17.30 -5.67 -14.54
CA CYS A 113 -17.07 -6.98 -15.15
C CYS A 113 -16.66 -8.07 -14.15
N ILE A 114 -15.76 -7.76 -13.22
CA ILE A 114 -15.29 -8.73 -12.23
C ILE A 114 -16.35 -9.04 -11.17
N LYS A 115 -17.17 -8.05 -10.79
CA LYS A 115 -18.34 -8.29 -9.92
C LYS A 115 -19.37 -9.18 -10.61
N ASP A 116 -19.70 -8.89 -11.88
CA ASP A 116 -20.68 -9.65 -12.65
C ASP A 116 -20.25 -11.11 -12.87
N LYS A 117 -18.93 -11.35 -12.99
CA LYS A 117 -18.35 -12.70 -13.11
C LYS A 117 -18.05 -13.37 -11.76
N GLU A 118 -18.31 -12.70 -10.64
CA GLU A 118 -18.02 -13.19 -9.28
C GLU A 118 -16.55 -13.61 -9.07
N LEU A 119 -15.62 -12.90 -9.73
CA LEU A 119 -14.18 -13.13 -9.59
C LEU A 119 -13.57 -12.13 -8.61
N GLU A 120 -12.38 -12.43 -8.08
CA GLU A 120 -11.65 -11.50 -7.22
C GLU A 120 -10.65 -10.64 -8.01
N PHE A 121 -10.03 -11.23 -9.03
CA PHE A 121 -9.01 -10.64 -9.90
C PHE A 121 -9.21 -11.05 -11.35
N CYS A 122 -8.79 -10.19 -12.28
CA CYS A 122 -8.94 -10.46 -13.71
C CYS A 122 -8.15 -11.69 -14.18
N PHE A 123 -7.06 -12.06 -13.51
CA PHE A 123 -6.26 -13.23 -13.91
C PHE A 123 -6.97 -14.57 -13.71
N GLN A 124 -8.07 -14.58 -12.94
CA GLN A 124 -8.92 -15.74 -12.69
C GLN A 124 -9.97 -15.93 -13.80
N CYS A 125 -10.16 -14.95 -14.67
CA CYS A 125 -11.08 -15.05 -15.80
C CYS A 125 -10.54 -16.04 -16.83
N GLU A 126 -11.39 -16.91 -17.38
CA GLU A 126 -11.00 -17.90 -18.40
C GLU A 126 -10.46 -17.24 -19.67
N GLU A 127 -11.01 -16.07 -20.03
CA GLU A 127 -10.55 -15.25 -21.16
C GLU A 127 -9.26 -14.45 -20.85
N PHE A 128 -8.62 -14.62 -19.69
CA PHE A 128 -7.45 -13.83 -19.34
C PHE A 128 -6.19 -14.27 -20.12
N PRO A 129 -5.44 -13.32 -20.73
CA PRO A 129 -5.70 -11.88 -20.81
C PRO A 129 -6.72 -11.53 -21.90
N CYS A 130 -7.73 -10.70 -21.56
CA CYS A 130 -8.77 -10.30 -22.51
C CYS A 130 -8.56 -8.89 -23.07
N VAL A 131 -9.30 -8.54 -24.12
CA VAL A 131 -9.20 -7.26 -24.84
C VAL A 131 -9.39 -6.03 -23.93
N LYS A 132 -10.16 -6.13 -22.84
CA LYS A 132 -10.35 -5.03 -21.87
C LYS A 132 -9.07 -4.65 -21.13
N LEU A 133 -8.08 -5.54 -21.10
CA LEU A 133 -6.77 -5.32 -20.49
C LEU A 133 -5.66 -5.07 -21.52
N GLN A 134 -5.98 -5.12 -22.81
CA GLN A 134 -5.00 -4.92 -23.87
C GLN A 134 -4.39 -3.51 -23.74
N PRO A 135 -3.05 -3.41 -23.67
CA PRO A 135 -2.40 -2.12 -23.64
C PRO A 135 -2.49 -1.42 -25.00
N ALA A 136 -2.50 -0.10 -24.98
CA ALA A 136 -2.50 0.75 -26.17
C ALA A 136 -1.35 1.75 -26.08
N LYS A 137 -0.90 2.31 -27.21
CA LYS A 137 0.08 3.41 -27.17
C LYS A 137 -0.55 4.68 -26.61
N GLU A 138 -1.80 4.93 -26.96
CA GLU A 138 -2.56 6.09 -26.50
C GLU A 138 -2.80 6.02 -24.99
N GLY A 139 -2.44 7.10 -24.29
CA GLY A 139 -2.60 7.23 -22.84
C GLY A 139 -1.58 6.45 -21.99
N ALA A 140 -0.55 5.86 -22.59
CA ALA A 140 0.48 5.10 -21.86
C ALA A 140 1.35 5.93 -20.91
N ASP A 141 1.46 7.21 -21.20
CA ASP A 141 2.09 8.25 -20.38
C ASP A 141 1.26 8.60 -19.13
N ARG A 142 -0.05 8.36 -19.19
CA ARG A 142 -1.01 8.79 -18.16
C ARG A 142 -1.55 7.64 -17.33
N PHE A 143 -1.81 6.50 -17.97
CA PHE A 143 -2.48 5.37 -17.35
C PHE A 143 -1.52 4.19 -17.15
N PRO A 144 -1.59 3.53 -15.98
CA PRO A 144 -0.72 2.40 -15.62
C PRO A 144 -1.07 1.08 -16.32
N HIS A 145 -1.48 1.10 -17.59
CA HIS A 145 -2.07 -0.07 -18.25
C HIS A 145 -1.12 -1.25 -18.49
N ASN A 146 0.18 -0.99 -18.64
CA ASN A 146 1.18 -2.00 -18.96
C ASN A 146 1.59 -2.77 -17.71
N PHE A 147 1.94 -2.06 -16.63
CA PHE A 147 2.37 -2.74 -15.42
C PHE A 147 1.21 -3.37 -14.65
N LYS A 148 -0.04 -2.87 -14.76
CA LYS A 148 -1.19 -3.55 -14.14
C LYS A 148 -1.39 -4.95 -14.75
N LEU A 149 -1.23 -5.10 -16.07
CA LEU A 149 -1.32 -6.40 -16.74
C LEU A 149 -0.15 -7.30 -16.33
N PHE A 150 1.07 -6.76 -16.28
CA PHE A 150 2.22 -7.50 -15.77
C PHE A 150 2.00 -7.98 -14.32
N ASN A 151 1.46 -7.14 -13.45
CA ASN A 151 1.10 -7.51 -12.08
C ASN A 151 0.08 -8.65 -12.05
N LEU A 152 -0.95 -8.65 -12.91
CA LEU A 152 -1.90 -9.76 -12.99
C LEU A 152 -1.20 -11.09 -13.35
N CYS A 153 -0.26 -11.05 -14.30
CA CYS A 153 0.55 -12.22 -14.63
C CYS A 153 1.41 -12.68 -13.45
N ARG A 154 1.99 -11.74 -12.70
CA ARG A 154 2.78 -12.05 -11.49
C ARG A 154 1.91 -12.63 -10.38
N MET A 155 0.77 -12.01 -10.06
CA MET A 155 -0.21 -12.53 -9.09
C MET A 155 -0.64 -13.96 -9.43
N LYS A 156 -0.91 -14.25 -10.72
CA LYS A 156 -1.25 -15.61 -11.18
C LYS A 156 -0.10 -16.60 -10.97
N ALA A 157 1.14 -16.16 -11.20
CA ALA A 157 2.32 -17.02 -11.13
C ALA A 157 2.81 -17.28 -9.70
N VAL A 158 2.75 -16.30 -8.81
CA VAL A 158 3.35 -16.39 -7.46
C VAL A 158 2.37 -16.23 -6.31
N GLY A 159 1.09 -15.96 -6.60
CA GLY A 159 0.08 -15.61 -5.59
C GLY A 159 0.06 -14.11 -5.28
N VAL A 160 -1.10 -13.63 -4.84
CA VAL A 160 -1.34 -12.20 -4.61
C VAL A 160 -0.54 -11.69 -3.41
N GLU A 161 -0.46 -12.48 -2.34
CA GLU A 161 0.26 -12.13 -1.12
C GLU A 161 1.75 -11.93 -1.42
N LYS A 162 2.38 -12.91 -2.06
CA LYS A 162 3.80 -12.85 -2.41
C LYS A 162 4.10 -11.69 -3.35
N TRP A 163 3.27 -11.50 -4.38
CA TRP A 163 3.40 -10.35 -5.28
C TRP A 163 3.30 -9.03 -4.50
N ALA A 164 2.34 -8.90 -3.58
CA ALA A 164 2.09 -7.65 -2.87
C ALA A 164 3.20 -7.30 -1.87
N GLU A 165 3.80 -8.31 -1.23
CA GLU A 165 4.89 -8.14 -0.28
C GLU A 165 6.25 -7.93 -0.96
N GLU A 166 6.56 -8.72 -1.99
CA GLU A 166 7.92 -8.81 -2.53
C GLU A 166 8.11 -8.06 -3.85
N GLU A 167 7.08 -7.98 -4.71
CA GLU A 167 7.26 -7.57 -6.11
C GLU A 167 6.63 -6.22 -6.47
N ALA A 168 5.43 -5.93 -5.95
CA ALA A 168 4.59 -4.82 -6.41
C ALA A 168 5.31 -3.46 -6.42
N LYS A 169 6.01 -3.14 -5.32
CA LYS A 169 6.75 -1.88 -5.18
C LYS A 169 7.87 -1.77 -6.21
N LEU A 170 8.66 -2.84 -6.38
CA LEU A 170 9.78 -2.84 -7.32
C LEU A 170 9.31 -2.82 -8.77
N ILE A 171 8.22 -3.53 -9.10
CA ILE A 171 7.61 -3.48 -10.44
C ILE A 171 7.18 -2.04 -10.76
N ARG A 172 6.47 -1.39 -9.85
CA ARG A 172 6.05 0.01 -9.99
C ARG A 172 7.25 0.95 -10.18
N GLN A 173 8.29 0.80 -9.37
CA GLN A 173 9.51 1.62 -9.51
C GLN A 173 10.18 1.39 -10.86
N ARG A 174 10.35 0.14 -11.30
CA ARG A 174 10.90 -0.19 -12.62
C ARG A 174 10.07 0.43 -13.73
N TYR A 175 8.75 0.40 -13.62
CA TYR A 175 7.86 0.98 -14.62
C TYR A 175 8.04 2.51 -14.77
N TYR A 176 8.08 3.26 -13.68
CA TYR A 176 8.11 4.72 -13.73
C TYR A 176 9.52 5.33 -13.76
N LEU A 177 10.51 4.67 -13.17
CA LEU A 177 11.86 5.21 -12.98
C LEU A 177 12.93 4.44 -13.77
N GLY A 178 12.59 3.26 -14.30
CA GLY A 178 13.53 2.41 -15.02
C GLY A 178 13.80 2.91 -16.43
N LYS A 179 15.05 2.84 -16.86
CA LYS A 179 15.40 3.06 -18.27
C LYS A 179 15.10 1.78 -19.04
N PHE A 180 14.20 1.86 -20.02
CA PHE A 180 13.92 0.72 -20.90
C PHE A 180 15.11 0.45 -21.82
N ILE A 181 15.61 -0.78 -21.76
CA ILE A 181 16.62 -1.30 -22.68
C ILE A 181 16.02 -2.58 -23.29
N PRO A 182 15.90 -2.67 -24.63
CA PRO A 182 15.35 -3.84 -25.29
C PRO A 182 16.04 -5.14 -24.82
N GLY A 183 15.25 -6.15 -24.47
CA GLY A 183 15.73 -7.46 -24.03
C GLY A 183 16.17 -7.57 -22.56
N THR A 184 16.33 -6.46 -21.82
CA THR A 184 16.74 -6.49 -20.40
C THR A 184 15.70 -5.91 -19.45
N GLY A 185 14.65 -5.29 -20.00
CA GLY A 185 13.59 -4.65 -19.24
C GLY A 185 14.02 -3.31 -18.63
N PRO A 186 13.17 -2.69 -17.80
CA PRO A 186 13.49 -1.41 -17.17
C PRO A 186 14.55 -1.58 -16.08
N ILE A 187 15.70 -0.91 -16.25
CA ILE A 187 16.80 -0.90 -15.29
C ILE A 187 16.72 0.36 -14.43
N LEU A 188 16.64 0.18 -13.12
CA LEU A 188 16.76 1.28 -12.16
C LEU A 188 18.22 1.73 -12.10
N LYS A 189 18.46 3.03 -12.17
CA LYS A 189 19.78 3.58 -11.85
C LYS A 189 20.07 3.24 -10.39
N LYS A 190 21.24 2.66 -10.10
CA LYS A 190 21.73 2.63 -8.72
C LYS A 190 21.84 4.09 -8.28
N THR A 191 21.14 4.46 -7.21
CA THR A 191 21.44 5.71 -6.51
C THR A 191 22.91 5.63 -6.12
N SER A 192 23.76 6.39 -6.80
CA SER A 192 25.11 6.64 -6.31
C SER A 192 24.95 7.19 -4.89
N GLU A 193 25.51 6.49 -3.92
CA GLU A 193 25.62 6.96 -2.54
C GLU A 193 26.21 8.37 -2.58
N THR A 194 25.40 9.36 -2.22
CA THR A 194 25.82 10.74 -1.91
C THR A 194 25.59 10.96 -0.43
#